data_AF-A0A1F9LSA9-F1
#
_entry.id   AF-A0A1F9LSA9-F1
#
_cell.length_a   1.000
_cell.length_b   1.000
_cell.length_c   1.000
_cell.angle_alpha   90.00
_cell.angle_beta   90.00
_cell.angle_gamma   90.00
#
_symmetry.space_group_name_H-M   'P 1'
#
loop_
_entity.id
_entity.type
_entity.pdbx_description
1 polymer ?
#
loop_
_entity_poly.entity_id
_entity_poly.type
_entity_poly.pdbx_seq_one_letter_code
_entity_poly.pdbx_strand_id
1 'polypeptide(L)' 'MGYGEFLDGLAATGVPKEKILVFLKADPEGKGSIQDQVTAEMASELMSVMGLKGNQTPQEVKRIRETTTKESK' A
#
# COMPACT_ATOMS: atom_id res chain seq x y z
N MET A 1 -11.82 5.25 0.04
CA MET A 1 -11.85 3.88 0.59
C MET A 1 -10.50 3.64 1.25
N GLY A 2 -10.47 3.17 2.50
CA GLY A 2 -9.23 3.04 3.27
C GLY A 2 -8.50 1.70 3.10
N TYR A 3 -7.24 1.61 3.53
CA TYR A 3 -6.43 0.39 3.42
C TYR A 3 -7.07 -0.76 4.19
N GLY A 4 -7.64 -0.46 5.36
CA GLY A 4 -8.38 -1.41 6.18
C GLY A 4 -9.58 -1.98 5.44
N GLU A 5 -10.41 -1.13 4.83
CA GLU A 5 -11.58 -1.57 4.04
C GLU A 5 -11.17 -2.44 2.85
N PHE A 6 -10.02 -2.14 2.22
CA PHE A 6 -9.46 -2.97 1.16
C PHE A 6 -9.05 -4.35 1.66
N LEU A 7 -8.39 -4.44 2.83
CA LEU A 7 -8.02 -5.71 3.45
C LEU A 7 -9.24 -6.51 3.92
N ASP A 8 -10.26 -5.84 4.45
CA ASP A 8 -11.52 -6.45 4.85
C ASP A 8 -12.26 -7.02 3.64
N GLY A 9 -12.24 -6.30 2.50
CA GLY A 9 -12.76 -6.78 1.23
C GLY A 9 -12.06 -8.04 0.75
N LEU A 10 -10.73 -8.10 0.84
CA LEU A 10 -9.95 -9.31 0.51
C LEU A 10 -10.27 -10.47 1.46
N ALA A 11 -10.40 -10.21 2.76
CA ALA A 11 -10.75 -11.23 3.74
C ALA A 11 -12.15 -11.81 3.50
N ALA A 12 -13.11 -10.98 3.07
CA ALA A 12 -14.47 -11.39 2.76
C ALA A 12 -14.59 -12.32 1.54
N THR A 13 -13.56 -12.41 0.68
CA THR A 13 -13.56 -13.30 -0.49
C THR A 13 -13.44 -14.79 -0.13
N GLY A 14 -13.08 -15.12 1.11
CA GLY A 14 -12.79 -16.49 1.54
C GLY A 14 -11.42 -17.01 1.08
N VAL A 15 -10.59 -16.17 0.45
CA VAL A 15 -9.21 -16.53 0.11
C VAL A 15 -8.37 -16.67 1.40
N PRO A 16 -7.54 -17.71 1.52
CA PRO A 16 -6.65 -17.87 2.68
C PRO A 16 -5.76 -16.65 2.89
N LYS A 17 -5.58 -16.27 4.16
CA LYS A 17 -4.78 -15.11 4.58
C LYS A 17 -3.36 -15.15 4.02
N GLU A 18 -2.75 -16.33 3.95
CA GLU A 18 -1.40 -16.51 3.43
C GLU A 18 -1.31 -16.12 1.95
N LYS A 19 -2.33 -16.46 1.16
CA LYS A 19 -2.40 -16.09 -0.27
C LYS A 19 -2.61 -14.60 -0.45
N ILE A 20 -3.44 -13.99 0.41
CA ILE A 20 -3.64 -12.53 0.43
C ILE A 20 -2.31 -11.83 0.72
N LEU A 21 -1.55 -12.30 1.71
CA LEU A 21 -0.24 -11.72 2.04
C LEU A 21 0.77 -11.86 0.90
N VAL A 22 0.77 -13.00 0.19
CA VAL A 22 1.63 -13.19 -1.00
C VAL A 22 1.23 -12.22 -2.11
N PHE A 23 -0.07 -12.06 -2.36
CA PHE A 23 -0.60 -11.11 -3.34
C PHE A 23 -0.18 -9.67 -2.99
N LEU A 24 -0.39 -9.23 -1.76
CA LEU A 24 -0.06 -7.87 -1.32
C LEU A 24 1.42 -7.53 -1.47
N LYS A 25 2.31 -8.52 -1.30
CA LYS A 25 3.76 -8.37 -1.42
C LYS A 25 4.27 -8.50 -2.86
N ALA A 26 3.45 -8.97 -3.80
CA ALA A 26 3.86 -9.12 -5.18
C ALA A 26 4.22 -7.76 -5.80
N ASP A 27 5.34 -7.70 -6.50
CA ASP A 27 5.84 -6.51 -7.22
C ASP A 27 5.95 -6.85 -8.73
N PRO A 28 4.81 -7.03 -9.43
CA PRO A 28 4.80 -7.54 -10.80
C PRO A 28 5.45 -6.56 -11.80
N GLU A 29 5.42 -5.26 -11.52
CA GLU A 29 5.97 -4.22 -12.39
C GLU A 29 7.35 -3.70 -11.94
N GLY A 30 7.88 -4.18 -10.81
CA GLY A 30 9.15 -3.71 -10.23
C GLY A 30 9.09 -2.27 -9.69
N LYS A 31 7.89 -1.71 -9.54
CA LYS A 31 7.64 -0.31 -9.15
C LYS A 31 7.22 -0.17 -7.69
N GLY A 32 7.02 -1.27 -6.98
CA GLY A 32 6.34 -1.26 -5.69
C GLY A 32 5.34 -2.40 -5.62
N SER A 33 5.27 -3.02 -4.46
CA SER A 33 4.31 -4.10 -4.22
C SER A 33 2.88 -3.60 -4.36
N ILE A 34 1.91 -4.50 -4.53
CA ILE A 34 0.48 -4.14 -4.58
C ILE A 34 0.08 -3.30 -3.35
N GLN A 35 0.61 -3.64 -2.17
CA GLN A 35 0.45 -2.82 -0.97
C GLN A 35 0.98 -1.39 -1.14
N ASP A 36 2.16 -1.21 -1.74
CA ASP A 36 2.76 0.12 -1.94
C ASP A 36 1.92 0.95 -2.91
N GLN A 37 1.33 0.31 -3.92
CA GLN A 37 0.48 0.97 -4.92
C GLN A 37 -0.80 1.51 -4.29
N VAL A 38 -1.56 0.65 -3.60
CA VAL A 38 -2.80 1.06 -2.92
C VAL A 38 -2.49 2.15 -1.88
N THR A 39 -1.40 2.00 -1.12
CA THR A 39 -0.96 2.99 -0.12
C THR A 39 -0.64 4.35 -0.76
N ALA A 40 0.03 4.36 -1.91
CA ALA A 40 0.34 5.60 -2.64
C ALA A 40 -0.91 6.33 -3.12
N GLU A 41 -1.89 5.59 -3.64
CA GLU A 41 -3.18 6.15 -4.08
C GLU A 41 -3.93 6.78 -2.90
N MET A 42 -4.08 6.06 -1.79
CA MET A 42 -4.77 6.59 -0.61
C MET A 42 -4.06 7.79 0.01
N ALA A 43 -2.73 7.76 0.08
CA ALA A 43 -1.96 8.89 0.59
C ALA A 43 -2.14 10.14 -0.28
N SER A 44 -2.19 9.96 -1.61
CA SER A 44 -2.47 11.04 -2.56
C SER A 44 -3.90 11.58 -2.38
N GLU A 45 -4.88 10.71 -2.19
CA GLU A 45 -6.28 11.09 -1.93
C GLU A 45 -6.40 11.90 -0.63
N LEU A 46 -5.73 11.45 0.45
CA LEU A 46 -5.68 12.19 1.72
C LEU A 46 -5.02 13.56 1.56
N MET A 47 -3.90 13.66 0.84
CA MET A 47 -3.24 14.94 0.56
C MET A 47 -4.17 15.90 -0.20
N SER A 48 -4.88 15.39 -1.21
CA SER A 48 -5.86 16.16 -1.97
C SER A 48 -6.97 16.71 -1.06
N VAL A 49 -7.54 15.86 -0.20
CA VAL A 49 -8.57 16.27 0.78
C VAL A 49 -8.04 17.30 1.77
N MET A 50 -6.77 17.21 2.16
CA MET A 50 -6.11 18.16 3.05
C MET A 50 -5.67 19.47 2.36
N GLY A 51 -5.93 19.62 1.05
CA GLY A 51 -5.51 20.79 0.27
C GLY A 51 -4.00 20.86 0.03
N LEU A 52 -3.27 19.77 0.27
CA LEU A 52 -1.85 19.65 0.00
C LEU A 52 -1.65 19.27 -1.46
N LYS A 53 -0.82 20.03 -2.18
CA LYS A 53 -0.41 19.69 -3.54
C LYS A 53 0.67 18.61 -3.48
N GLY A 54 0.35 17.42 -3.97
CA GLY A 54 1.31 16.33 -4.13
C GLY A 54 0.63 15.02 -4.47
N ASN A 55 1.34 14.16 -5.19
CA ASN A 55 0.98 12.76 -5.37
C ASN A 55 2.10 11.92 -4.75
N GLN A 56 1.74 10.81 -4.12
CA GLN A 56 2.68 9.78 -3.72
C GLN A 56 2.79 8.75 -4.83
N THR A 57 4.01 8.32 -5.10
CA THR A 57 4.28 7.20 -6.00
C THR A 57 4.49 5.91 -5.21
N PRO A 58 4.16 4.73 -5.79
CA PRO A 58 4.42 3.44 -5.16
C PRO A 58 5.90 3.24 -4.78
N GLN A 59 6.82 3.82 -5.55
CA GLN A 59 8.27 3.78 -5.31
C GLN A 59 8.66 4.59 -4.08
N GLU A 60 8.08 5.78 -3.89
CA GLU A 60 8.32 6.60 -2.70
C GLU A 60 7.80 5.89 -1.45
N VAL A 61 6.60 5.31 -1.52
CA VAL A 61 6.04 4.51 -0.44
C VAL A 61 6.93 3.31 -0.12
N LYS A 62 7.40 2.57 -1.14
CA LYS A 62 8.34 1.45 -0.95
C LYS A 62 9.60 1.90 -0.22
N ARG A 63 10.19 3.04 -0.61
CA ARG A 63 11.38 3.60 0.07
C ARG A 63 11.08 3.94 1.52
N ILE A 64 9.97 4.64 1.81
CA ILE A 64 9.57 4.99 3.18
C ILE A 64 9.44 3.72 4.03
N ARG A 65 8.70 2.73 3.54
CA ARG A 65 8.51 1.44 4.22
C ARG A 65 9.84 0.75 4.52
N GLU A 66 10.74 0.68 3.54
CA GLU A 66 12.06 0.07 3.72
C GLU A 66 12.90 0.81 4.76
N THR A 67 12.87 2.15 4.78
CA THR A 67 13.56 2.97 5.77
C THR A 67 13.00 2.76 7.17
N THR A 68 11.67 2.85 7.36
CA THR A 68 11.03 2.61 8.67
C THR A 68 11.28 1.19 9.19
N THR A 69 11.32 0.20 8.29
CA THR A 69 11.63 -1.19 8.66
C THR A 69 13.10 -1.36 9.10
N LYS A 70 14.03 -0.64 8.47
CA LYS A 70 15.45 -0.65 8.84
C LYS A 70 15.70 0.04 10.19
N GLU A 71 14.99 1.12 10.48
CA GLU A 71 15.12 1.85 11.76
C GLU A 71 14.48 1.11 12.94
N SER A 72 13.56 0.17 12.67
CA SER A 72 12.89 -0.65 13.71
C SER A 72 13.65 -1.94 14.05
N LYS A 73 14.88 -2.12 13.56
CA LYS A 73 15.73 -3.30 13.73
C LYS A 73 17.01 -2.97 14.47
#